data_AF-X0M0J4-F1
#
_entry.id   AF-X0M0J4-F1
#
_cell.length_a   1.000
_cell.length_b   1.000
_cell.length_c   1.000
_cell.angle_alpha   90.00
_cell.angle_beta   90.00
_cell.angle_gamma   90.00
#
_symmetry.space_group_name_H-M   'P 1'
#
loop_
_entity.id
_entity.type
_entity.pdbx_description
1 polymer ?
#
loop_
_entity_poly.entity_id
_entity_poly.type
_entity_poly.pdbx_seq_one_letter_code
_entity_poly.pdbx_strand_id
1 'polypeptide(L)'
;MLRARKHKCYASSYLLLDEYMCFLDKGEGMMTKSESISKVGVEKAMGQVVWDKSSFLDRGGIYDWGRSDMVKEGGCSGGGNKRLQW
;
A
#
# COMPACT_ATOMS: atom_id res chain seq x y z
N MET A 1 21.69 -9.89 -32.12
CA MET A 1 21.91 -9.42 -30.74
C MET A 1 20.58 -8.85 -30.23
N LEU A 2 19.77 -9.65 -29.53
CA LEU A 2 18.46 -9.22 -29.03
C LEU A 2 18.68 -8.35 -27.78
N ARG A 3 18.46 -7.04 -27.88
CA ARG A 3 18.39 -6.17 -26.69
C ARG A 3 17.10 -6.51 -25.95
N ALA A 4 17.21 -7.24 -24.84
CA ALA A 4 16.11 -7.39 -23.90
C ALA A 4 15.67 -5.99 -23.47
N ARG A 5 14.44 -5.58 -23.80
CA ARG A 5 13.85 -4.36 -23.28
C ARG A 5 13.62 -4.57 -21.79
N LYS A 6 14.40 -3.90 -20.93
CA LYS A 6 14.09 -3.80 -19.50
C LYS A 6 12.71 -3.15 -19.38
N HIS A 7 11.69 -3.94 -19.02
CA HIS A 7 10.42 -3.38 -18.58
C HIS A 7 10.68 -2.66 -17.25
N LYS A 8 10.21 -1.41 -17.11
CA LYS A 8 10.36 -0.62 -15.88
C LYS A 8 9.66 -1.40 -14.76
N CYS A 9 10.40 -1.88 -13.76
CA CYS A 9 9.80 -2.62 -12.66
C CYS A 9 9.24 -1.61 -11.65
N TYR A 10 7.91 -1.60 -11.48
CA TYR A 10 7.23 -0.74 -10.51
C TYR A 10 7.15 -1.40 -9.12
N ALA A 11 7.94 -2.45 -8.88
CA ALA A 11 7.84 -3.29 -7.70
C ALA A 11 8.17 -2.52 -6.41
N SER A 12 9.09 -1.55 -6.47
CA SER A 12 9.48 -0.65 -5.36
C SER A 12 8.51 0.51 -5.13
N SER A 13 7.48 0.63 -5.96
CA SER A 13 6.56 1.77 -5.88
C SER A 13 5.48 1.59 -4.82
N TYR A 14 5.23 0.37 -4.33
CA TYR A 14 4.26 0.10 -3.26
C TYR A 14 4.98 -0.06 -1.92
N LEU A 15 4.39 0.50 -0.87
CA LEU A 15 4.75 0.14 0.51
C LEU A 15 3.92 -1.08 0.90
N LEU A 16 4.60 -2.17 1.25
CA LEU A 16 3.97 -3.39 1.71
C LEU A 16 4.27 -3.57 3.18
N LEU A 17 3.25 -3.96 3.94
CA LEU A 17 3.34 -4.22 5.37
C LEU A 17 3.00 -5.69 5.62
N ASP A 18 3.85 -6.39 6.36
CA ASP A 18 3.60 -7.79 6.76
C ASP A 18 2.70 -7.89 8.01
N GLU A 19 2.39 -9.12 8.42
CA GLU A 19 1.56 -9.42 9.59
C GLU A 19 2.18 -8.97 10.93
N TYR A 20 3.49 -8.71 10.96
CA TYR A 20 4.22 -8.19 12.12
C TYR A 20 4.40 -6.66 12.04
N MET A 21 3.72 -6.01 11.11
CA MET A 21 3.79 -4.57 10.89
C MET A 21 5.21 -4.10 10.49
N CYS A 22 5.94 -4.92 9.73
CA CYS A 22 7.24 -4.58 9.15
C CYS A 22 7.07 -4.17 7.69
N PHE A 23 7.79 -3.14 7.24
CA PHE A 23 7.84 -2.80 5.83
C PHE A 23 8.67 -3.82 5.07
N LEU A 24 8.16 -4.26 3.91
CA LEU A 24 8.87 -5.14 3.01
C LEU A 24 9.52 -4.35 1.88
N ASP A 25 10.79 -4.60 1.62
CA ASP A 25 11.55 -4.05 0.51
C ASP A 25 11.85 -5.16 -0.50
N LYS A 26 11.34 -5.00 -1.72
CA LYS A 26 11.50 -5.98 -2.80
C LYS A 26 12.84 -5.87 -3.52
N GLY A 27 13.56 -4.75 -3.38
CA GLY A 27 14.89 -4.50 -3.92
C GLY A 27 15.14 -4.96 -5.37
N GLU A 28 16.42 -5.10 -5.72
CA GLU A 28 16.89 -5.70 -6.97
C GLU A 28 17.21 -7.21 -6.80
N GLY A 29 16.46 -7.92 -5.94
CA GLY A 29 16.50 -9.39 -5.90
C GLY A 29 16.29 -10.05 -4.54
N MET A 30 16.67 -9.41 -3.44
CA MET A 30 16.52 -10.00 -2.10
C MET A 30 15.48 -9.24 -1.28
N MET A 31 14.43 -9.95 -0.88
CA MET A 31 13.37 -9.40 -0.03
C MET A 31 13.93 -9.13 1.36
N THR A 32 14.03 -7.86 1.74
CA THR A 32 14.40 -7.44 3.09
C THR A 32 13.18 -6.88 3.81
N LYS A 33 13.25 -6.80 5.14
CA LYS A 33 12.19 -6.24 5.96
C LYS A 33 12.74 -5.27 7.00
N SER A 34 11.97 -4.23 7.32
CA SER A 34 12.27 -3.33 8.43
C SER A 34 12.03 -4.02 9.78
N GLU A 35 12.42 -3.34 10.85
CA GLU A 35 11.85 -3.58 12.17
C GLU A 35 10.36 -3.21 12.19
N SER A 36 9.60 -3.81 13.11
CA SER A 36 8.18 -3.53 13.28
C SER A 36 7.93 -2.07 13.65
N ILE A 37 6.98 -1.42 12.98
CA ILE A 37 6.59 -0.04 13.30
C ILE A 37 6.10 0.10 14.75
N SER A 38 5.56 -0.95 15.35
CA SER A 38 5.11 -0.95 16.75
C SER A 38 6.27 -0.86 17.74
N LYS A 39 7.49 -1.24 17.33
CA LYS A 39 8.69 -1.22 18.16
C LYS A 39 9.51 0.06 17.97
N VAL A 40 9.65 0.51 16.72
CA VAL A 40 10.59 1.59 16.37
C VAL A 40 9.92 2.87 15.84
N GLY A 41 8.61 2.83 15.61
CA GLY A 41 7.89 3.92 14.95
C GLY A 41 8.02 3.91 13.43
N VAL A 42 7.13 4.63 12.77
CA VAL A 42 7.00 4.63 11.29
C VAL A 42 8.22 5.25 10.61
N GLU A 43 8.71 6.40 11.11
CA GLU A 43 9.84 7.10 10.48
C GLU A 43 11.12 6.26 10.46
N LYS A 44 11.45 5.64 11.60
CA LYS A 44 12.63 4.78 11.71
C LYS A 44 12.49 3.51 10.85
N ALA A 45 11.32 2.89 10.83
CA ALA A 45 11.06 1.72 10.00
C ALA A 45 11.11 2.06 8.49
N MET A 46 10.56 3.20 8.08
CA MET A 46 10.62 3.70 6.69
C MET A 46 12.06 3.95 6.24
N GLY A 47 12.94 4.45 7.13
CA GLY A 47 14.35 4.65 6.82
C GLY A 47 15.15 3.37 6.58
N GLN A 48 14.59 2.20 6.89
CA GLN A 48 15.24 0.89 6.72
C GLN A 48 14.89 0.21 5.38
N VAL A 49 13.98 0.80 4.59
CA VAL A 49 13.51 0.24 3.31
C VAL A 49 13.63 1.26 2.18
N VAL A 50 13.82 0.78 0.94
CA VAL A 50 13.83 1.64 -0.23
C VAL A 50 12.42 1.76 -0.82
N TRP A 51 11.81 2.93 -0.67
CA TRP A 51 10.54 3.26 -1.32
C TRP A 51 10.74 4.28 -2.45
N ASP A 52 10.42 3.87 -3.68
CA ASP A 52 10.48 4.76 -4.84
C ASP A 52 9.19 5.60 -4.95
N LYS A 53 9.21 6.74 -4.26
CA LYS A 53 8.13 7.72 -4.26
C LYS A 53 7.87 8.30 -5.67
N SER A 54 8.90 8.48 -6.49
CA SER A 54 8.75 8.95 -7.88
C SER A 54 7.93 7.96 -8.71
N SER A 55 8.28 6.67 -8.67
CA SER A 55 7.52 5.65 -9.38
C SER A 55 6.11 5.47 -8.82
N PHE A 56 5.87 5.79 -7.55
CA PHE A 56 4.51 5.83 -6.98
C PHE A 56 3.66 6.95 -7.58
N LEU A 57 4.25 8.12 -7.80
CA LEU A 57 3.57 9.26 -8.41
C LEU A 57 3.36 9.06 -9.92
N ASP A 58 4.39 8.59 -10.64
CA ASP A 58 4.35 8.38 -12.10
C ASP A 58 3.23 7.42 -12.52
N ARG A 59 2.90 6.42 -11.69
CA ARG A 59 1.83 5.47 -11.96
C ARG A 59 0.43 5.98 -11.58
N GLY A 60 0.31 7.22 -11.09
CA GLY A 60 -0.94 7.76 -10.56
C GLY A 60 -1.35 7.11 -9.24
N GLY A 61 -0.40 6.80 -8.34
CA GLY A 61 -0.68 6.10 -7.08
C GLY A 61 -1.54 6.88 -6.08
N ILE A 62 -1.79 8.17 -6.33
CA ILE A 62 -2.70 9.00 -5.53
C ILE A 62 -4.07 8.97 -6.18
N TYR A 63 -5.04 8.42 -5.46
CA TYR A 63 -6.44 8.43 -5.83
C TYR A 63 -7.23 9.24 -4.80
N ASP A 64 -8.35 9.82 -5.20
CA ASP A 64 -9.35 10.29 -4.25
C ASP A 64 -10.27 9.12 -3.91
N TRP A 65 -10.08 8.57 -2.71
CA TRP A 65 -10.84 7.44 -2.16
C TRP A 65 -11.76 7.89 -1.03
N GLY A 66 -11.85 9.22 -0.80
CA GLY A 66 -12.77 9.79 0.16
C GLY A 66 -14.21 9.56 -0.30
N ARG A 67 -15.02 8.92 0.54
CA ARG A 67 -16.47 8.85 0.31
C ARG A 67 -17.14 10.12 0.81
N SER A 68 -17.00 11.21 0.05
CA SER A 68 -17.70 12.48 0.32
C SER A 68 -19.24 12.34 0.33
N ASP A 69 -19.73 11.27 -0.29
CA ASP A 69 -21.10 10.81 -0.39
C ASP A 69 -21.64 10.12 0.88
N MET A 70 -20.80 9.77 1.85
CA MET A 70 -21.22 9.10 3.11
C MET A 70 -21.52 10.06 4.27
N VAL A 71 -21.49 11.39 4.06
CA VAL A 71 -21.74 12.40 5.12
C VAL A 71 -23.24 12.66 5.36
N LYS A 72 -24.15 11.93 4.71
CA LYS A 72 -25.59 11.97 5.04
C LYS A 72 -26.16 10.56 5.15
N GLU A 73 -26.04 9.98 6.34
CA GLU A 73 -27.20 9.68 7.19
C GLU A 73 -26.77 8.83 8.38
N GLY A 74 -27.13 9.31 9.58
CA GLY A 74 -27.67 8.53 10.69
C GLY A 74 -26.93 7.27 11.15
N GLY A 75 -26.55 7.28 12.43
CA GLY A 75 -26.10 6.09 13.15
C GLY A 75 -27.09 4.91 13.14
N CYS A 76 -26.65 3.82 13.77
CA CYS A 76 -27.33 2.53 13.88
C CYS A 76 -28.87 2.62 13.91
N SER A 77 -29.51 2.14 12.85
CA SER A 77 -30.90 1.69 12.91
C SER A 77 -31.10 0.49 11.99
N GLY A 78 -31.56 -0.60 12.60
CA GLY A 78 -31.73 -1.89 11.94
C GLY A 78 -32.80 -1.83 10.85
N GLY A 79 -32.41 -2.26 9.66
CA GLY A 79 -33.30 -2.49 8.53
C GLY A 79 -32.68 -3.52 7.63
N GLY A 80 -32.84 -4.80 7.99
CA GLY A 80 -32.30 -5.93 7.22
C GLY A 80 -32.87 -5.94 5.80
N ASN A 81 -32.05 -5.54 4.83
CA ASN A 81 -32.41 -5.61 3.43
C ASN A 81 -32.21 -7.05 2.93
N LYS A 82 -33.30 -7.80 2.76
CA LYS A 82 -33.33 -9.22 2.33
C LYS A 82 -32.85 -9.45 0.88
N ARG A 83 -32.15 -8.47 0.28
CA ARG A 83 -31.69 -8.52 -1.11
C ARG A 83 -30.22 -8.91 -1.25
N LEU A 84 -29.55 -9.26 -0.14
CA LEU A 84 -28.14 -9.66 -0.10
C LEU A 84 -27.94 -11.04 0.55
N GLN A 85 -28.88 -11.96 0.33
CA GLN A 85 -28.63 -13.37 0.61
C GLN A 85 -28.21 -14.03 -0.71
N TRP A 86 -26.94 -14.42 -0.78
CA TRP A 86 -26.41 -15.32 -1.80
C TRP A 86 -26.58 -16.75 -1.33
#